data_AF-A0AAC8QFQ8-F1
#
_entry.id   AF-A0AAC8QFQ8-F1
#
_cell.length_a   1.000
_cell.length_b   1.000
_cell.length_c   1.000
_cell.angle_alpha   90.00
_cell.angle_beta   90.00
_cell.angle_gamma   90.00
#
_symmetry.space_group_name_H-M   'P 1'
#
loop_
_entity.id
_entity.type
_entity.pdbx_description
1 polymer ?
#
loop_
_entity_poly.entity_id
_entity_poly.type
_entity_poly.pdbx_seq_one_letter_code
_entity_poly.pdbx_strand_id
1 'polypeptide(L)'
;MGPGVTLTMIVIGVYGLYHALAEGAEKSLLTSLVPAEARGRAFGLYNGLTGGASLAAGLLFGLLWTSRGSTTAFVTAGVLAGLSALLLVVLLPRARPPAGA
;
A
#
# COMPACT_ATOMS: atom_id res chain seq x y z
N MET A 1 -20.79 21.85 9.15
CA MET A 1 -19.62 21.01 9.48
C MET A 1 -18.43 21.94 9.67
N GLY A 2 -17.65 21.79 10.74
CA GLY A 2 -16.46 22.63 10.94
C GLY A 2 -15.40 22.36 9.86
N PRO A 3 -14.54 23.33 9.51
CA PRO A 3 -13.55 23.18 8.44
C PRO A 3 -12.62 21.96 8.63
N GLY A 4 -12.33 21.58 9.87
CA GLY A 4 -11.55 20.37 10.17
C GLY A 4 -12.25 19.05 9.78
N VAL A 5 -13.57 18.98 9.91
CA VAL A 5 -14.34 17.78 9.53
C VAL A 5 -14.35 17.59 8.02
N THR A 6 -14.52 18.68 7.27
CA THR A 6 -14.48 18.66 5.80
C THR A 6 -13.12 18.16 5.31
N LEU A 7 -12.03 18.64 5.90
CA LEU A 7 -10.68 18.18 5.55
C LEU A 7 -10.51 16.67 5.81
N THR A 8 -10.95 16.18 6.97
CA THR A 8 -10.87 14.75 7.30
C THR A 8 -11.66 13.89 6.30
N MET A 9 -12.86 14.34 5.90
CA MET A 9 -13.66 13.63 4.90
C MET A 9 -12.98 13.56 3.53
N ILE A 10 -12.33 14.65 3.11
CA ILE A 10 -11.54 14.68 1.87
C ILE A 10 -10.39 13.67 1.97
N VAL A 11 -9.64 13.68 3.07
CA VAL A 11 -8.51 12.76 3.27
C VAL A 11 -8.97 11.30 3.27
N ILE A 12 -10.05 10.97 3.99
CA ILE A 12 -10.61 9.61 4.01
C ILE A 12 -11.13 9.21 2.62
N GLY A 13 -11.80 10.11 1.91
CA GLY A 13 -12.29 9.86 0.55
C GLY A 13 -11.17 9.55 -0.44
N VAL A 14 -10.09 10.35 -0.41
CA VAL A 14 -8.89 10.10 -1.24
C VAL A 14 -8.22 8.78 -0.85
N TYR A 15 -8.09 8.50 0.44
CA TYR A 15 -7.50 7.26 0.93
C TYR A 15 -8.30 6.01 0.51
N GLY A 16 -9.63 6.08 0.59
CA GLY A 16 -10.53 5.02 0.15
C GLY A 16 -10.47 4.81 -1.37
N LEU A 17 -10.44 5.90 -2.14
CA LEU A 17 -10.26 5.82 -3.60
C LEU A 17 -8.91 5.17 -3.97
N TYR A 18 -7.83 5.54 -3.28
CA TYR A 18 -6.53 4.92 -3.46
C TYR A 18 -6.58 3.40 -3.18
N HIS A 19 -7.16 2.97 -2.05
CA HIS A 19 -7.26 1.54 -1.73
C HIS A 19 -8.14 0.78 -2.74
N ALA A 20 -9.25 1.37 -3.17
CA ALA A 20 -10.12 0.76 -4.17
C ALA A 20 -9.40 0.50 -5.51
N LEU A 21 -8.52 1.43 -5.91
CA LEU A 21 -7.71 1.29 -7.12
C LEU A 21 -6.52 0.34 -6.91
N ALA A 22 -5.83 0.45 -5.78
CA ALA A 22 -4.59 -0.28 -5.49
C ALA A 22 -4.86 -1.77 -5.22
N GLU A 23 -5.81 -2.10 -4.33
CA GLU A 23 -6.02 -3.49 -3.93
C GLU A 23 -6.42 -4.41 -5.10
N GLY A 24 -7.20 -3.90 -6.05
CA GLY A 24 -7.57 -4.65 -7.25
C GLY A 24 -6.37 -4.90 -8.16
N ALA A 25 -5.55 -3.87 -8.38
CA ALA A 25 -4.35 -3.94 -9.22
C ALA A 25 -3.29 -4.88 -8.62
N GLU A 26 -3.06 -4.81 -7.30
CA GLU A 26 -2.11 -5.68 -6.59
C GLU A 26 -2.48 -7.16 -6.70
N LYS A 27 -3.76 -7.49 -6.46
CA LYS A 27 -4.26 -8.87 -6.53
C LYS A 27 -4.18 -9.41 -7.97
N SER A 28 -4.49 -8.58 -8.97
CA SER A 28 -4.34 -8.94 -10.38
C SER A 28 -2.88 -9.24 -10.73
N LEU A 29 -1.96 -8.34 -10.36
CA LEU A 29 -0.53 -8.51 -10.59
C LEU A 29 0.02 -9.79 -9.93
N LEU A 30 -0.39 -10.08 -8.70
CA LEU A 30 0.00 -11.31 -8.00
C LEU A 30 -0.42 -12.57 -8.77
N THR A 31 -1.65 -12.58 -9.33
CA THR A 31 -2.13 -13.72 -10.13
C THR A 31 -1.45 -13.88 -11.48
N SER A 32 -0.88 -12.81 -12.02
CA SER A 32 -0.06 -12.85 -13.25
C SER A 32 1.35 -13.40 -13.02
N LEU A 33 1.86 -13.33 -11.79
CA LEU A 33 3.21 -13.78 -11.41
C LEU A 33 3.27 -15.24 -10.94
N VAL A 34 2.12 -15.84 -10.59
CA VAL A 34 2.07 -17.15 -9.92
C VAL A 34 1.20 -18.13 -10.72
N PRO A 35 1.66 -19.37 -10.95
CA PRO A 35 0.87 -20.42 -11.61
C PRO A 35 -0.41 -20.75 -10.82
N ALA A 36 -1.44 -21.23 -11.53
CA ALA A 36 -2.80 -21.36 -10.98
C ALA A 36 -2.86 -22.25 -9.73
N GLU A 37 -2.05 -23.30 -9.68
CA GLU A 37 -1.98 -24.30 -8.63
C GLU A 37 -1.40 -23.73 -7.32
N ALA A 38 -0.60 -22.66 -7.41
CA ALA A 38 0.07 -22.05 -6.26
C ALA A 38 -0.60 -20.74 -5.78
N ARG A 39 -1.68 -20.29 -6.41
CA ARG A 39 -2.36 -19.02 -6.07
C ARG A 39 -2.83 -18.96 -4.63
N GLY A 40 -3.39 -20.05 -4.10
CA GLY A 40 -3.85 -20.10 -2.70
C GLY A 40 -2.72 -19.85 -1.69
N ARG A 41 -1.53 -20.43 -1.92
CA ARG A 41 -0.34 -20.19 -1.09
C ARG A 41 0.21 -18.77 -1.27
N ALA A 42 0.23 -18.27 -2.50
CA ALA A 42 0.70 -16.92 -2.79
C ALA A 42 -0.17 -15.85 -2.12
N PHE A 43 -1.50 -15.97 -2.16
CA PHE A 43 -2.39 -15.07 -1.42
C PHE A 43 -2.24 -15.21 0.10
N GLY A 44 -2.02 -16.42 0.62
CA GLY A 44 -1.74 -16.63 2.05
C GLY A 44 -0.47 -15.90 2.48
N LEU A 45 0.62 -16.07 1.74
CA LEU A 45 1.89 -15.39 2.01
C LEU A 45 1.77 -13.87 1.84
N TYR A 46 1.09 -13.40 0.80
CA TYR A 46 0.82 -11.98 0.56
C TYR A 46 0.14 -11.35 1.77
N ASN A 47 -1.00 -11.89 2.19
CA ASN A 47 -1.74 -11.35 3.33
C ASN A 47 -0.97 -11.47 4.65
N GLY A 48 -0.23 -12.56 4.85
CA GLY A 48 0.61 -12.74 6.03
C GLY A 48 1.73 -11.70 6.13
N LEU A 49 2.43 -11.44 5.02
CA LEU A 49 3.47 -10.42 4.94
C LEU A 49 2.89 -9.01 5.09
N THR A 50 1.78 -8.71 4.42
CA THR A 50 1.11 -7.41 4.54
C THR A 50 0.65 -7.14 5.98
N GLY A 51 0.05 -8.14 6.63
CA GLY A 51 -0.36 -8.04 8.04
C GLY A 51 0.84 -7.85 8.97
N GLY A 52 1.88 -8.67 8.83
CA GLY A 52 3.11 -8.56 9.61
C GLY A 52 3.82 -7.20 9.43
N ALA A 53 3.92 -6.74 8.18
CA ALA A 53 4.45 -5.42 7.86
C ALA A 53 3.60 -4.28 8.45
N SER A 54 2.27 -4.40 8.41
CA SER A 54 1.37 -3.40 9.00
C SER A 54 1.54 -3.30 10.52
N LEU A 55 1.70 -4.43 11.21
CA LEU A 55 1.99 -4.44 12.64
C LEU A 55 3.33 -3.76 12.95
N ALA A 56 4.40 -4.13 12.24
CA ALA A 56 5.71 -3.52 12.40
C ALA A 56 5.69 -2.02 12.10
N ALA A 57 5.00 -1.61 11.04
CA ALA A 57 4.83 -0.21 10.66
C ALA A 57 4.11 0.58 11.75
N GLY A 58 3.03 0.04 12.32
CA GLY A 58 2.31 0.68 13.43
C GLY A 58 3.18 0.89 14.66
N LEU A 59 3.97 -0.11 15.05
CA LEU A 59 4.91 -0.01 16.18
C LEU A 59 6.00 1.03 15.92
N LEU A 60 6.64 0.98 14.75
CA LEU A 60 7.68 1.93 14.38
C LEU A 60 7.14 3.36 14.28
N PHE A 61 5.96 3.53 13.70
CA PHE A 61 5.31 4.83 13.58
C PHE A 61 4.99 5.43 14.94
N GLY A 62 4.41 4.63 15.85
CA GLY A 62 4.14 5.05 17.23
C GLY A 62 5.40 5.40 18.01
N LEU A 63 6.47 4.62 17.83
CA LEU A 63 7.77 4.88 18.46
C LEU A 63 8.41 6.17 17.94
N LEU A 64 8.37 6.41 16.63
CA LEU A 64 8.86 7.66 16.03
C LEU A 64 8.04 8.86 16.51
N TRP A 65 6.72 8.71 16.59
CA TRP A 65 5.83 9.78 17.03
C TRP A 65 6.13 10.17 18.47
N THR A 66 6.22 9.19 19.37
CA THR A 66 6.43 9.44 20.81
C THR A 66 7.84 9.97 21.12
N SER A 67 8.86 9.56 20.37
CA SER A 67 10.24 9.98 20.60
C SER A 67 10.65 11.28 19.89
N ARG A 68 10.14 11.54 18.68
CA ARG A 68 10.58 12.65 17.80
C ARG A 68 9.43 13.50 17.23
N GLY A 69 8.21 13.29 17.71
CA GLY A 69 7.02 14.04 17.31
C GLY A 69 6.36 13.55 16.02
N SER A 70 5.16 14.08 15.76
CA SER A 70 4.30 13.68 14.64
C SER A 70 4.93 13.96 13.28
N THR A 71 5.59 15.11 13.11
CA THR A 71 6.22 15.51 11.84
C THR A 71 7.26 14.47 11.38
N THR A 72 8.14 14.02 12.28
CA THR A 72 9.17 13.02 11.96
C THR A 72 8.55 11.68 11.55
N ALA A 73 7.49 11.25 12.25
CA ALA A 73 6.77 10.02 11.94
C ALA A 73 6.13 10.07 10.54
N PHE A 74 5.41 11.15 10.22
CA PHE A 74 4.76 11.32 8.92
C PHE A 74 5.74 11.49 7.76
N VAL A 75 6.82 12.26 7.95
CA VAL A 75 7.85 12.42 6.91
C VAL A 75 8.53 11.07 6.62
N THR A 76 8.86 10.30 7.66
CA THR A 76 9.47 8.98 7.48
C THR A 76 8.54 8.03 6.74
N ALA A 77 7.25 7.99 7.12
CA ALA A 77 6.24 7.20 6.42
C ALA A 77 6.08 7.65 4.95
N GLY A 78 6.08 8.96 4.70
CA GLY A 78 6.00 9.53 3.36
C GLY A 78 7.19 9.18 2.47
N VAL A 79 8.41 9.26 3.00
CA VAL A 79 9.63 8.83 2.29
C VAL A 79 9.58 7.34 1.97
N LEU A 80 9.18 6.51 2.93
CA LEU A 80 9.08 5.06 2.72
C LEU A 80 8.02 4.71 1.66
N ALA A 81 6.86 5.38 1.69
CA ALA A 81 5.82 5.23 0.67
C ALA A 81 6.33 5.65 -0.72
N GLY A 82 7.04 6.78 -0.82
CA GLY A 82 7.64 7.25 -2.07
C GLY A 82 8.69 6.29 -2.63
N LEU A 83 9.55 5.73 -1.77
CA LEU A 83 10.53 4.72 -2.15
C LEU A 83 9.87 3.44 -2.64
N SER A 84 8.80 2.98 -1.98
CA SER A 84 8.02 1.81 -2.42
C SER A 84 7.41 2.04 -3.81
N ALA A 85 6.78 3.21 -4.03
CA ALA A 85 6.23 3.56 -5.33
C ALA A 85 7.30 3.60 -6.43
N LEU A 86 8.48 4.16 -6.13
CA LEU A 86 9.62 4.17 -7.06
C LEU A 86 10.09 2.73 -7.39
N LEU A 87 10.23 1.89 -6.38
CA LEU A 87 10.63 0.49 -6.55
C LEU A 87 9.63 -0.28 -7.42
N LEU A 88 8.32 -0.08 -7.21
CA LEU A 88 7.28 -0.69 -8.04
C LEU A 88 7.41 -0.25 -9.51
N VAL A 89 7.64 1.05 -9.76
CA VAL A 89 7.80 1.58 -11.13
C VAL A 89 9.07 1.06 -11.80
N VAL A 90 10.16 0.89 -11.05
CA VAL A 90 11.47 0.46 -11.59
C VAL A 90 11.54 -1.05 -11.80
N LEU A 91 10.99 -1.84 -10.87
CA LEU A 91 11.16 -3.30 -10.85
C LEU A 91 10.07 -4.06 -11.59
N LEU A 92 8.86 -3.51 -11.73
CA LEU A 92 7.77 -4.24 -12.37
C LEU A 92 7.85 -4.15 -13.90
N PRO A 93 7.86 -5.31 -14.61
CA PRO A 93 7.71 -5.32 -16.05
C PRO A 93 6.40 -4.63 -16.44
N ARG A 94 6.45 -3.74 -17.43
CA ARG A 94 5.22 -3.16 -17.99
C ARG A 94 4.30 -4.30 -18.43
N ALA A 95 3.19 -4.47 -17.73
CA ALA A 95 2.15 -5.44 -18.11
C ALA A 95 1.79 -5.16 -19.57
N ARG A 96 2.05 -6.12 -20.46
CA ARG A 96 1.60 -6.00 -21.85
C ARG A 96 0.07 -6.01 -21.84
N PRO A 97 -0.60 -5.10 -22.57
CA PRO A 97 -2.04 -5.18 -22.78
C PRO A 97 -2.40 -6.58 -23.31
N PRO A 98 -3.52 -7.18 -22.88
CA PRO A 98 -3.98 -8.42 -23.47
C PRO A 98 -4.13 -8.24 -24.98
N ALA A 99 -3.41 -9.06 -25.76
CA ALA A 99 -3.57 -9.11 -27.19
C ALA A 99 -4.95 -9.71 -27.50
N GLY A 100 -5.89 -8.89 -27.96
CA GLY A 100 -7.22 -9.30 -28.41
C GLY A 100 -8.33 -8.82 -27.49
N ALA A 101 -8.86 -7.63 -27.81
CA ALA A 101 -10.25 -7.26 -27.58
C ALA A 101 -10.99 -7.38 -28.92
#